data_AF-A0A3L7AKQ4-F1
#
_entry.id   AF-A0A3L7AKQ4-F1
#
_cell.length_a   1.000
_cell.length_b   1.000
_cell.length_c   1.000
_cell.angle_alpha   90.00
_cell.angle_beta   90.00
_cell.angle_gamma   90.00
#
_symmetry.space_group_name_H-M   'P 1'
#
loop_
_entity.id
_entity.type
_entity.pdbx_description
1 polymer ?
#
loop_
_entity_poly.entity_id
_entity_poly.type
_entity_poly.pdbx_seq_one_letter_code
_entity_poly.pdbx_strand_id
1 'polypeptide(L)'
;MALRICAVIALRDATMAQERVRDSALSQLDALVEEDRAPVITVSTESTERKRGAQMQQTSLVLELALTAKPRPDEETDEIVIGFAETDADLDLMLDLFERETLDALARPDSAAADLFRTLCGGDAVNSPGSDYSSIRGVGAAGQRLAARQILLTADTLLDPVRGEPCDWLERFLDLIEGDPEYGAIHPLLSAFLAGSGPGAAFREQARLFLDAAGAKALGLSPLAANEAGAPVTLTRIAVGGVVAPDDGRE
;
A
#
# COMPACT_ATOMS: atom_id res chain seq x y z
N MET A 1 3.33 1.76 -0.92
CA MET A 1 2.45 2.95 -0.75
C MET A 1 0.98 2.56 -0.82
N ALA A 2 0.49 2.04 -1.96
CA ALA A 2 -0.93 1.69 -2.14
C ALA A 2 -1.47 0.79 -1.01
N LEU A 3 -0.69 -0.20 -0.58
CA LEU A 3 -1.02 -1.07 0.55
C LEU A 3 -1.39 -0.28 1.82
N ARG A 4 -0.53 0.67 2.20
CA ARG A 4 -0.67 1.47 3.41
C ARG A 4 -1.91 2.38 3.34
N ILE A 5 -2.11 3.03 2.19
CA ILE A 5 -3.27 3.89 1.94
C ILE A 5 -4.56 3.05 2.01
N CYS A 6 -4.60 1.88 1.39
CA CYS A 6 -5.75 0.98 1.47
C CYS A 6 -6.04 0.54 2.91
N ALA A 7 -5.00 0.26 3.71
CA ALA A 7 -5.17 -0.06 5.11
C ALA A 7 -5.77 1.13 5.89
N VAL A 8 -5.27 2.35 5.69
CA VAL A 8 -5.80 3.55 6.33
C VAL A 8 -7.28 3.75 6.01
N ILE A 9 -7.64 3.72 4.73
CA ILE A 9 -9.04 3.89 4.30
C ILE A 9 -9.92 2.76 4.83
N ALA A 10 -9.43 1.51 4.84
CA ALA A 10 -10.20 0.37 5.33
C ALA A 10 -10.46 0.39 6.85
N LEU A 11 -9.57 1.02 7.62
CA LEU A 11 -9.66 1.09 9.09
C LEU A 11 -10.52 2.27 9.57
N ARG A 12 -10.64 3.33 8.77
CA ARG A 12 -11.49 4.49 9.08
C ARG A 12 -12.94 4.07 9.19
N ASP A 13 -13.59 4.54 10.25
CA ASP A 13 -15.00 4.27 10.59
C ASP A 13 -15.38 2.78 10.71
N ALA A 14 -14.38 1.89 10.72
CA ALA A 14 -14.55 0.45 10.86
C ALA A 14 -14.01 -0.09 12.20
N THR A 15 -13.40 0.77 13.02
CA THR A 15 -12.80 0.44 14.32
C THR A 15 -13.14 1.50 15.37
N MET A 16 -12.82 1.25 16.64
CA MET A 16 -12.93 2.25 17.71
C MET A 16 -12.11 3.54 17.48
N ALA A 17 -11.13 3.54 16.57
CA ALA A 17 -10.43 4.77 16.19
C ALA A 17 -11.27 5.71 15.33
N GLN A 18 -12.32 5.23 14.67
CA GLN A 18 -13.14 6.03 13.75
C GLN A 18 -12.24 6.73 12.71
N GLU A 19 -12.39 8.04 12.52
CA GLU A 19 -11.54 8.84 11.62
C GLU A 19 -10.07 9.00 12.10
N ARG A 20 -9.74 8.62 13.34
CA ARG A 20 -8.39 8.79 13.95
C ARG A 20 -7.40 7.72 13.50
N VAL A 21 -7.37 7.45 12.20
CA VAL A 21 -6.41 6.56 11.53
C VAL A 21 -5.46 7.41 10.69
N ARG A 22 -4.17 7.38 11.03
CA ARG A 22 -3.15 8.26 10.44
C ARG A 22 -2.21 7.46 9.53
N ASP A 23 -1.93 8.00 8.35
CA ASP A 23 -0.91 7.50 7.42
C ASP A 23 0.47 8.03 7.82
N SER A 24 1.23 7.20 8.55
CA SER A 24 2.54 7.54 9.13
C SER A 24 2.48 8.69 10.14
N ALA A 25 2.90 8.43 11.38
CA ALA A 25 3.12 9.48 12.37
C ALA A 25 4.62 9.81 12.46
N LEU A 26 4.99 11.08 12.16
CA LEU A 26 6.29 11.63 12.58
C LEU A 26 6.30 11.96 14.08
N SER A 27 5.11 12.16 14.65
CA SER A 27 4.86 12.41 16.06
C SER A 27 4.82 11.12 16.87
N GLN A 28 5.24 11.19 18.13
CA GLN A 28 5.16 10.05 19.05
C GLN A 28 3.69 9.69 19.31
N LEU A 29 3.40 8.38 19.36
CA LEU A 29 2.07 7.83 19.58
C LEU A 29 1.39 8.40 20.84
N ASP A 30 2.16 8.58 21.91
CA ASP A 30 1.72 9.19 23.18
C ASP A 30 1.15 10.61 22.96
N ALA A 31 1.79 11.42 22.12
CA ALA A 31 1.33 12.79 21.84
C ALA A 31 0.00 12.81 21.09
N LEU A 32 -0.20 11.87 20.15
CA LEU A 32 -1.45 11.76 19.40
C LEU A 32 -2.63 11.37 20.30
N VAL A 33 -2.40 10.44 21.23
CA VAL A 33 -3.44 10.00 22.16
C VAL A 33 -3.73 11.09 23.20
N GLU A 34 -2.75 11.88 23.61
CA GLU A 34 -2.99 13.02 24.49
C GLU A 34 -3.79 14.15 23.83
N GLU A 35 -3.56 14.38 22.53
CA GLU A 35 -4.30 15.35 21.72
C GLU A 35 -5.76 14.90 21.53
N ASP A 36 -5.96 13.68 21.01
CA ASP A 36 -7.30 13.19 20.65
C ASP A 36 -8.09 12.66 21.86
N ARG A 37 -7.40 12.26 22.94
CA ARG A 37 -7.97 11.59 24.14
C ARG A 37 -8.93 10.46 23.80
N ALA A 38 -8.62 9.71 22.75
CA ALA A 38 -9.45 8.65 22.20
C ALA A 38 -8.56 7.56 21.57
N PRO A 39 -9.11 6.37 21.24
CA PRO A 39 -8.36 5.38 20.48
C PRO A 39 -7.86 5.95 19.15
N VAL A 40 -6.61 5.63 18.81
CA VAL A 40 -5.95 6.03 17.55
C VAL A 40 -5.25 4.84 16.91
N ILE A 41 -5.13 4.85 15.58
CA ILE A 41 -4.27 3.93 14.83
C ILE A 41 -3.28 4.75 13.99
N THR A 42 -2.00 4.41 14.05
CA THR A 42 -1.03 4.83 13.04
C THR A 42 -0.73 3.65 12.11
N VAL A 43 -0.61 3.91 10.82
CA VAL A 43 -0.27 2.91 9.81
C VAL A 43 1.02 3.33 9.14
N SER A 44 2.05 2.49 9.17
CA SER A 44 3.32 2.76 8.53
C SER A 44 3.85 1.53 7.79
N THR A 45 4.80 1.74 6.88
CA THR A 45 5.54 0.65 6.22
C THR A 45 6.98 0.73 6.68
N GLU A 46 7.49 -0.34 7.27
CA GLU A 46 8.82 -0.37 7.88
C GLU A 46 9.88 -0.83 6.88
N SER A 47 9.63 -1.93 6.18
CA SER A 47 10.57 -2.51 5.24
C SER A 47 9.88 -3.01 3.98
N THR A 48 10.64 -3.06 2.89
CA THR A 48 10.24 -3.70 1.65
C THR A 48 11.44 -4.42 1.07
N GLU A 49 11.36 -5.73 0.98
CA GLU A 49 12.42 -6.59 0.48
C GLU A 49 12.01 -7.24 -0.83
N ARG A 50 12.85 -7.08 -1.85
CA ARG A 50 12.61 -7.68 -3.17
C ARG A 50 13.79 -8.53 -3.59
N LYS A 51 13.54 -9.83 -3.80
CA LYS A 51 14.51 -10.72 -4.45
C LYS A 51 14.54 -10.45 -5.95
N ARG A 52 15.73 -10.49 -6.55
CA ARG A 52 15.90 -10.31 -8.00
C ARG A 52 15.06 -11.33 -8.77
N GLY A 53 14.25 -10.87 -9.71
CA GLY A 53 13.39 -11.72 -10.54
C GLY A 53 12.06 -12.15 -9.88
N ALA A 54 11.82 -11.78 -8.62
CA ALA A 54 10.55 -12.05 -7.95
C ALA A 54 9.42 -11.22 -8.57
N GLN A 55 8.24 -11.83 -8.67
CA GLN A 55 6.97 -11.19 -9.11
C GLN A 55 6.23 -10.51 -7.96
N MET A 56 6.70 -10.71 -6.72
CA MET A 56 6.19 -10.11 -5.49
C MET A 56 7.37 -9.57 -4.67
N GLN A 57 7.06 -8.72 -3.70
CA GLN A 57 8.02 -8.20 -2.72
C GLN A 57 7.45 -8.39 -1.32
N GLN A 58 8.31 -8.72 -0.36
CA GLN A 58 7.89 -8.83 1.03
C GLN A 58 7.82 -7.42 1.63
N THR A 59 6.66 -7.02 2.12
CA THR A 59 6.44 -5.71 2.73
C THR A 59 5.99 -5.88 4.17
N SER A 60 6.64 -5.15 5.09
CA SER A 60 6.24 -5.07 6.48
C SER A 60 5.41 -3.81 6.72
N LEU A 61 4.15 -4.01 7.08
CA LEU A 61 3.21 -2.99 7.52
C LEU A 61 3.15 -3.00 9.04
N VAL A 62 3.30 -1.84 9.66
CA VAL A 62 3.21 -1.66 11.11
C VAL A 62 1.94 -0.87 11.41
N LEU A 63 1.11 -1.43 12.28
CA LEU A 63 -0.06 -0.77 12.86
C LEU A 63 0.24 -0.51 14.33
N GLU A 64 0.21 0.75 14.77
CA GLU A 64 0.30 1.07 16.20
C GLU A 64 -1.06 1.52 16.70
N LEU A 65 -1.60 0.74 17.62
CA LEU A 65 -2.88 0.98 18.27
C LEU A 65 -2.58 1.59 19.63
N ALA A 66 -3.28 2.66 19.99
CA ALA A 66 -3.14 3.23 21.32
C ALA A 66 -4.45 3.76 21.88
N LEU A 67 -4.62 3.60 23.19
CA LEU A 67 -5.77 4.07 23.94
C LEU A 67 -5.38 4.54 25.33
N THR A 68 -6.13 5.51 25.85
CA THR A 68 -5.93 6.08 27.20
C THR A 68 -7.11 5.78 28.10
N ALA A 69 -6.83 5.53 29.39
CA ALA A 69 -7.86 5.36 30.42
C ALA A 69 -8.54 6.67 30.86
N LYS A 70 -8.11 7.84 30.35
CA LYS A 70 -8.59 9.12 30.90
C LYS A 70 -10.08 9.32 30.57
N PRO A 71 -10.93 9.66 31.56
CA PRO A 71 -12.30 10.05 31.32
C PRO A 71 -12.35 11.33 30.48
N ARG A 72 -13.33 11.40 29.58
CA ARG A 72 -13.65 12.61 28.81
C ARG A 72 -14.67 13.41 29.63
N PRO A 73 -14.36 14.65 30.07
CA PRO A 73 -15.42 15.52 30.56
C PRO A 73 -16.35 15.85 29.39
N ASP A 74 -17.65 15.66 29.57
CA ASP A 74 -18.65 16.14 28.61
C ASP A 74 -18.79 17.67 28.77
N GLU A 75 -18.41 18.41 27.73
CA GLU A 75 -18.45 19.87 27.73
C GLU A 75 -19.88 20.43 27.66
N GLU A 76 -20.88 19.63 27.29
CA GLU A 76 -22.29 20.03 27.20
C GLU A 76 -23.12 19.66 28.43
N THR A 77 -22.80 18.56 29.13
CA THR A 77 -23.67 18.01 30.18
C THR A 77 -23.11 18.07 31.60
N ASP A 78 -21.84 18.45 31.78
CA ASP A 78 -21.13 18.40 33.08
C ASP A 78 -21.09 16.97 33.67
N GLU A 79 -21.37 15.94 32.86
CA GLU A 79 -21.22 14.53 33.23
C GLU A 79 -19.79 14.05 32.94
N ILE A 80 -19.22 13.30 33.89
CA ILE A 80 -17.97 12.59 33.68
C ILE A 80 -18.32 11.35 32.86
N VAL A 81 -18.00 11.35 31.56
CA VAL A 81 -18.03 10.12 30.76
C VAL A 81 -16.90 9.25 31.29
N ILE A 82 -17.28 8.20 32.03
CA ILE A 82 -16.35 7.20 32.57
C ILE A 82 -15.52 6.69 31.38
N GLY A 83 -14.20 6.81 31.50
CA GLY A 83 -13.26 6.44 30.44
C GLY A 83 -13.41 4.97 30.03
N PHE A 84 -12.89 4.64 28.85
CA PHE A 84 -13.01 3.30 28.25
C PHE A 84 -12.47 2.14 29.10
N ALA A 85 -11.70 2.41 30.16
CA ALA A 85 -11.12 1.41 31.04
C ALA A 85 -10.79 2.00 32.42
N GLU A 86 -11.23 1.34 33.51
CA GLU A 86 -10.96 1.78 34.88
C GLU A 86 -9.69 1.12 35.45
N THR A 87 -9.43 -0.13 35.07
CA THR A 87 -8.29 -0.95 35.52
C THR A 87 -7.30 -1.23 34.37
N ASP A 88 -6.09 -1.67 34.71
CA ASP A 88 -5.08 -2.05 33.69
C ASP A 88 -5.52 -3.32 32.95
N ALA A 89 -6.29 -4.18 33.63
CA ALA A 89 -6.92 -5.34 33.00
C ALA A 89 -7.98 -4.91 31.97
N ASP A 90 -8.76 -3.86 32.25
CA ASP A 90 -9.72 -3.32 31.28
C ASP A 90 -9.01 -2.72 30.08
N LEU A 91 -7.88 -2.02 30.29
CA LEU A 91 -7.06 -1.47 29.21
C LEU A 91 -6.50 -2.57 28.30
N ASP A 92 -6.01 -3.66 28.89
CA ASP A 92 -5.49 -4.81 28.12
C ASP A 92 -6.61 -5.51 27.35
N LEU A 93 -7.79 -5.70 27.96
CA LEU A 93 -8.95 -6.26 27.25
C LEU A 93 -9.40 -5.35 26.10
N MET A 94 -9.42 -4.04 26.30
CA MET A 94 -9.75 -3.08 25.24
C MET A 94 -8.72 -3.11 24.11
N LEU A 95 -7.42 -3.28 24.40
CA LEU A 95 -6.40 -3.49 23.36
C LEU A 95 -6.65 -4.77 22.57
N ASP A 96 -7.05 -5.87 23.22
CA ASP A 96 -7.34 -7.14 22.55
C ASP A 96 -8.55 -7.02 21.62
N LEU A 97 -9.60 -6.33 22.06
CA LEU A 97 -10.76 -6.02 21.21
C LEU A 97 -10.37 -5.10 20.05
N PHE A 98 -9.52 -4.10 20.30
CA PHE A 98 -9.07 -3.16 19.28
C PHE A 98 -8.22 -3.84 18.20
N GLU A 99 -7.31 -4.72 18.60
CA GLU A 99 -6.56 -5.59 17.69
C GLU A 99 -7.52 -6.42 16.83
N ARG A 100 -8.52 -7.05 17.46
CA ARG A 100 -9.50 -7.86 16.74
C ARG A 100 -10.30 -7.05 15.71
N GLU A 101 -10.85 -5.90 16.10
CA GLU A 101 -11.58 -4.98 15.21
C GLU A 101 -10.69 -4.53 14.04
N THR A 102 -9.43 -4.21 14.31
CA THR A 102 -8.46 -3.77 13.30
C THR A 102 -8.23 -4.87 12.25
N LEU A 103 -8.03 -6.11 12.68
CA LEU A 103 -7.84 -7.24 11.76
C LEU A 103 -9.12 -7.59 11.00
N ASP A 104 -10.28 -7.56 11.68
CA ASP A 104 -11.57 -7.80 11.04
C ASP A 104 -11.86 -6.72 9.98
N ALA A 105 -11.57 -5.45 10.26
CA ALA A 105 -11.71 -4.33 9.33
C ALA A 105 -10.87 -4.51 8.05
N LEU A 106 -9.60 -4.94 8.17
CA LEU A 106 -8.75 -5.24 7.01
C LEU A 106 -9.22 -6.48 6.22
N ALA A 107 -10.01 -7.36 6.84
CA ALA A 107 -10.56 -8.55 6.23
C ALA A 107 -12.00 -8.37 5.71
N ARG A 108 -12.60 -7.18 5.85
CA ARG A 108 -14.01 -6.94 5.47
C ARG A 108 -14.26 -7.20 3.98
N PRO A 109 -15.24 -8.06 3.61
CA PRO A 109 -15.56 -8.34 2.22
C PRO A 109 -16.39 -7.23 1.55
N ASP A 110 -17.07 -6.41 2.34
CA ASP A 110 -17.94 -5.32 1.88
C ASP A 110 -17.22 -3.97 1.75
N SER A 111 -15.93 -3.90 2.07
CA SER A 111 -15.10 -2.71 1.94
C SER A 111 -14.20 -2.82 0.70
N ALA A 112 -14.35 -1.89 -0.24
CA ALA A 112 -13.51 -1.82 -1.44
C ALA A 112 -12.03 -1.62 -1.10
N ALA A 113 -11.74 -0.82 -0.06
CA ALA A 113 -10.39 -0.60 0.44
C ALA A 113 -9.80 -1.87 1.06
N ALA A 114 -10.56 -2.59 1.88
CA ALA A 114 -10.13 -3.86 2.47
C ALA A 114 -9.91 -4.95 1.41
N ASP A 115 -10.78 -5.00 0.39
CA ASP A 115 -10.62 -5.93 -0.72
C ASP A 115 -9.37 -5.62 -1.56
N LEU A 116 -9.10 -4.35 -1.83
CA LEU A 116 -7.89 -3.94 -2.53
C LEU A 116 -6.64 -4.18 -1.68
N PHE A 117 -6.70 -3.93 -0.37
CA PHE A 117 -5.64 -4.27 0.57
C PHE A 117 -5.27 -5.76 0.49
N ARG A 118 -6.28 -6.65 0.53
CA ARG A 118 -6.08 -8.10 0.39
C ARG A 118 -5.54 -8.47 -0.98
N THR A 119 -6.04 -7.86 -2.05
CA THR A 119 -5.55 -8.05 -3.43
C THR A 119 -4.06 -7.72 -3.53
N LEU A 120 -3.65 -6.58 -2.95
CA LEU A 120 -2.26 -6.13 -2.94
C LEU A 120 -1.35 -7.08 -2.17
N CYS A 121 -1.86 -7.78 -1.17
CA CYS A 121 -1.15 -8.83 -0.43
C CYS A 121 -1.34 -10.24 -1.03
N GLY A 122 -1.73 -10.36 -2.30
CA GLY A 122 -1.82 -11.65 -3.00
C GLY A 122 -3.13 -12.44 -2.82
N GLY A 123 -4.18 -11.80 -2.29
CA GLY A 123 -5.55 -12.35 -2.23
C GLY A 123 -6.01 -12.75 -0.83
N ASP A 124 -5.36 -13.75 -0.20
CA ASP A 124 -5.82 -14.34 1.07
C ASP A 124 -4.95 -13.91 2.27
N ALA A 125 -4.45 -12.68 2.24
CA ALA A 125 -3.34 -12.15 3.02
C ALA A 125 -3.37 -12.25 4.55
N VAL A 126 -4.54 -12.38 5.19
CA VAL A 126 -4.57 -12.52 6.65
C VAL A 126 -4.25 -13.96 7.07
N ASN A 127 -4.31 -14.93 6.14
CA ASN A 127 -4.02 -16.35 6.39
C ASN A 127 -3.20 -17.02 5.26
N SER A 128 -2.60 -16.25 4.35
CA SER A 128 -1.82 -16.81 3.24
C SER A 128 -0.47 -17.34 3.72
N PRO A 129 0.03 -18.44 3.14
CA PRO A 129 1.40 -18.88 3.35
C PRO A 129 2.37 -17.76 2.94
N GLY A 130 3.12 -17.19 3.89
CA GLY A 130 4.01 -16.04 3.68
C GLY A 130 3.61 -14.77 4.43
N SER A 131 2.44 -14.78 5.08
CA SER A 131 1.96 -13.68 5.91
C SER A 131 2.39 -13.93 7.36
N ASP A 132 3.39 -13.18 7.86
CA ASP A 132 3.79 -13.26 9.27
C ASP A 132 3.06 -12.19 10.08
N TYR A 133 2.48 -12.64 11.19
CA TYR A 133 1.77 -11.81 12.16
C TYR A 133 2.56 -11.76 13.46
N SER A 134 2.88 -10.55 13.93
CA SER A 134 3.41 -10.35 15.28
C SER A 134 2.69 -9.21 15.97
N SER A 135 2.24 -9.44 17.20
CA SER A 135 1.62 -8.43 18.06
C SER A 135 2.48 -8.27 19.30
N ILE A 136 2.99 -7.04 19.51
CA ILE A 136 3.88 -6.69 20.61
C ILE A 136 3.21 -5.58 21.41
N ARG A 137 3.08 -5.81 22.72
CA ARG A 137 2.59 -4.79 23.64
C ARG A 137 3.62 -3.67 23.78
N GLY A 138 3.19 -2.45 23.50
CA GLY A 138 3.94 -1.23 23.80
C GLY A 138 3.69 -0.76 25.23
N VAL A 139 4.64 -0.02 25.79
CA VAL A 139 4.49 0.65 27.08
C VAL A 139 4.66 2.14 26.83
N GLY A 140 3.69 2.95 27.27
CA GLY A 140 3.78 4.40 27.15
C GLY A 140 4.89 5.00 28.01
N ALA A 141 5.20 6.28 27.76
CA ALA A 141 6.17 7.01 28.57
C ALA A 141 5.77 7.10 30.06
N ALA A 142 6.78 7.21 30.92
CA ALA A 142 6.60 7.25 32.37
C ALA A 142 5.66 8.40 32.78
N GLY A 143 4.54 8.05 33.43
CA GLY A 143 3.55 9.01 33.94
C GLY A 143 2.26 9.10 33.13
N GLN A 144 2.18 8.48 31.94
CA GLN A 144 0.93 8.31 31.21
C GLN A 144 0.40 6.88 31.36
N ARG A 145 -0.89 6.75 31.69
CA ARG A 145 -1.60 5.47 31.64
C ARG A 145 -2.09 5.24 30.22
N LEU A 146 -1.14 4.91 29.36
CA LEU A 146 -1.33 4.60 27.95
C LEU A 146 -1.16 3.09 27.74
N ALA A 147 -2.12 2.48 27.07
CA ALA A 147 -2.01 1.13 26.58
C ALA A 147 -1.78 1.21 25.07
N ALA A 148 -0.66 0.64 24.61
CA ALA A 148 -0.28 0.65 23.20
C ALA A 148 0.04 -0.76 22.72
N ARG A 149 -0.14 -0.99 21.43
CA ARG A 149 0.15 -2.26 20.77
C ARG A 149 0.65 -2.02 19.37
N GLN A 150 1.77 -2.66 19.05
CA GLN A 150 2.33 -2.68 17.72
C GLN A 150 1.98 -4.02 17.07
N ILE A 151 1.31 -3.97 15.94
CA ILE A 151 1.04 -5.11 15.07
C ILE A 151 1.96 -4.99 13.86
N LEU A 152 2.83 -5.97 13.68
CA LEU A 152 3.65 -6.14 12.49
C LEU A 152 2.98 -7.18 11.59
N LEU A 153 2.52 -6.72 10.43
CA LEU A 153 2.00 -7.56 9.35
C LEU A 153 3.05 -7.61 8.25
N THR A 154 3.67 -8.76 8.05
CA THR A 154 4.56 -8.97 6.90
C THR A 154 3.83 -9.77 5.85
N ALA A 155 3.77 -9.28 4.61
CA ALA A 155 3.08 -9.95 3.53
C ALA A 155 3.87 -9.91 2.23
N ASP A 156 3.73 -10.96 1.41
CA ASP A 156 4.12 -10.90 0.00
C ASP A 156 3.12 -10.01 -0.74
N THR A 157 3.64 -8.94 -1.33
CA THR A 157 2.84 -7.90 -1.98
C THR A 157 3.12 -7.81 -3.46
N LEU A 158 2.08 -7.47 -4.22
CA LEU A 158 2.19 -7.17 -5.64
C LEU A 158 3.17 -6.03 -5.87
N LEU A 159 3.90 -6.11 -6.97
CA LEU A 159 4.81 -5.06 -7.41
C LEU A 159 4.03 -3.90 -8.03
N ASP A 160 4.59 -2.70 -7.92
CA ASP A 160 4.09 -1.55 -8.66
C ASP A 160 4.07 -1.87 -10.17
N PRO A 161 3.00 -1.48 -10.88
CA PRO A 161 2.84 -1.81 -12.28
C PRO A 161 3.83 -0.98 -13.11
N VAL A 162 4.14 -1.48 -14.29
CA VAL A 162 4.97 -0.72 -15.22
C VAL A 162 4.15 0.45 -15.78
N ARG A 163 4.76 1.64 -15.79
CA ARG A 163 4.10 2.85 -16.31
C ARG A 163 3.56 2.65 -17.72
N GLY A 164 2.33 3.11 -17.93
CA GLY A 164 1.61 3.00 -19.20
C GLY A 164 1.09 1.61 -19.54
N GLU A 165 1.22 0.60 -18.67
CA GLU A 165 0.58 -0.70 -18.84
C GLU A 165 -0.73 -0.77 -18.03
N PRO A 166 -1.82 -1.30 -18.61
CA PRO A 166 -3.07 -1.51 -17.89
C PRO A 166 -2.86 -2.41 -16.67
N CYS A 167 -3.49 -2.06 -15.55
CA CYS A 167 -3.37 -2.82 -14.33
C CYS A 167 -4.63 -2.65 -13.47
N ASP A 168 -5.46 -3.68 -13.41
CA ASP A 168 -6.79 -3.64 -12.78
C ASP A 168 -6.75 -3.14 -11.33
N TRP A 169 -5.80 -3.61 -10.51
CA TRP A 169 -5.72 -3.17 -9.11
C TRP A 169 -5.31 -1.71 -9.01
N LEU A 170 -4.50 -1.20 -9.94
CA LEU A 170 -4.07 0.18 -9.97
C LEU A 170 -5.22 1.10 -10.34
N GLU A 171 -6.02 0.73 -11.33
CA GLU A 171 -7.22 1.47 -11.72
C GLU A 171 -8.19 1.56 -10.54
N ARG A 172 -8.48 0.42 -9.88
CA ARG A 172 -9.28 0.37 -8.65
C ARG A 172 -8.69 1.22 -7.52
N PHE A 173 -7.36 1.26 -7.40
CA PHE A 173 -6.68 2.10 -6.42
C PHE A 173 -6.87 3.58 -6.70
N LEU A 174 -6.73 4.00 -7.96
CA LEU A 174 -6.91 5.40 -8.37
C LEU A 174 -8.36 5.84 -8.14
N ASP A 175 -9.35 5.02 -8.51
CA ASP A 175 -10.76 5.27 -8.24
C ASP A 175 -11.03 5.40 -6.73
N LEU A 176 -10.41 4.53 -5.91
CA LEU A 176 -10.56 4.56 -4.45
C LEU A 176 -10.06 5.88 -3.86
N ILE A 177 -8.87 6.34 -4.26
CA ILE A 177 -8.29 7.56 -3.70
C ILE A 177 -8.90 8.84 -4.27
N GLU A 178 -9.45 8.82 -5.50
CA GLU A 178 -10.12 9.99 -6.08
C GLU A 178 -11.33 10.42 -5.23
N GLY A 179 -12.07 9.46 -4.68
CA GLY A 179 -13.22 9.71 -3.80
C GLY A 179 -12.87 9.95 -2.33
N ASP A 180 -11.61 9.79 -1.92
CA ASP A 180 -11.20 9.89 -0.52
C ASP A 180 -10.90 11.35 -0.12
N PRO A 181 -11.42 11.85 1.03
CA PRO A 181 -11.21 13.23 1.47
C PRO A 181 -9.75 13.63 1.71
N GLU A 182 -8.88 12.68 2.08
CA GLU A 182 -7.47 12.95 2.36
C GLU A 182 -6.58 12.72 1.14
N TYR A 183 -6.87 11.68 0.36
CA TYR A 183 -6.02 11.28 -0.76
C TYR A 183 -6.50 11.82 -2.13
N GLY A 184 -7.70 12.37 -2.23
CA GLY A 184 -8.22 12.91 -3.50
C GLY A 184 -7.33 13.99 -4.10
N ALA A 185 -6.65 14.79 -3.27
CA ALA A 185 -5.74 15.84 -3.72
C ALA A 185 -4.48 15.31 -4.43
N ILE A 186 -4.01 14.10 -4.09
CA ILE A 186 -2.82 13.49 -4.71
C ILE A 186 -3.15 12.66 -5.96
N HIS A 187 -4.43 12.33 -6.18
CA HIS A 187 -4.88 11.54 -7.32
C HIS A 187 -4.35 12.07 -8.67
N PRO A 188 -4.46 13.37 -9.03
CA PRO A 188 -3.98 13.86 -10.33
C PRO A 188 -2.47 13.66 -10.54
N LEU A 189 -1.68 13.80 -9.46
CA LEU A 189 -0.23 13.61 -9.51
C LEU A 189 0.12 12.12 -9.73
N LEU A 190 -0.54 11.21 -9.01
CA LEU A 190 -0.33 9.78 -9.16
C LEU A 190 -0.77 9.29 -10.53
N SER A 191 -1.95 9.71 -10.99
CA SER A 191 -2.46 9.37 -12.32
C SER A 191 -1.53 9.86 -13.42
N ALA A 192 -1.00 11.09 -13.33
CA ALA A 192 -0.02 11.59 -14.30
C ALA A 192 1.31 10.81 -14.27
N PHE A 193 1.80 10.44 -13.09
CA PHE A 193 3.02 9.65 -12.94
C PHE A 193 2.91 8.26 -13.57
N LEU A 194 1.73 7.66 -13.48
CA LEU A 194 1.45 6.31 -13.99
C LEU A 194 1.06 6.28 -15.47
N ALA A 195 0.35 7.31 -15.96
CA ALA A 195 -0.11 7.45 -17.33
C ALA A 195 0.98 7.91 -18.33
N GLY A 196 2.10 8.48 -17.84
CA GLY A 196 3.19 8.91 -18.69
C GLY A 196 3.63 7.80 -19.65
N SER A 197 3.85 8.15 -20.93
CA SER A 197 4.31 7.20 -21.95
C SER A 197 5.60 6.56 -21.46
N GLY A 198 5.46 5.33 -20.94
CA GLY A 198 6.59 4.57 -20.46
C GLY A 198 7.60 4.37 -21.57
N PRO A 199 8.84 4.00 -21.22
CA PRO A 199 9.79 3.52 -22.21
C PRO A 199 9.18 2.41 -23.08
N GLY A 200 9.69 2.20 -24.30
CA GLY A 200 9.23 1.08 -25.15
C GLY A 200 9.36 -0.28 -24.45
N ALA A 201 8.61 -1.29 -24.88
CA ALA A 201 8.51 -2.61 -24.21
C ALA A 201 9.87 -3.25 -23.87
N ALA A 202 10.85 -3.10 -24.77
CA ALA A 202 12.24 -3.51 -24.58
C ALA A 202 12.92 -2.86 -23.35
N PHE A 203 12.75 -1.55 -23.19
CA PHE A 203 13.29 -0.83 -22.04
C PHE A 203 12.52 -1.17 -20.76
N ARG A 204 11.21 -1.44 -20.86
CA ARG A 204 10.40 -1.87 -19.71
C ARG A 204 10.87 -3.22 -19.16
N GLU A 205 11.11 -4.21 -20.01
CA GLU A 205 11.66 -5.50 -19.57
C GLU A 205 13.11 -5.39 -19.07
N GLN A 206 13.93 -4.54 -19.71
CA GLN A 206 15.26 -4.23 -19.21
C GLN A 206 15.21 -3.67 -17.78
N ALA A 207 14.34 -2.69 -17.53
CA ALA A 207 14.15 -2.08 -16.21
C ALA A 207 13.61 -3.11 -15.20
N ARG A 208 12.64 -3.95 -15.60
CA ARG A 208 12.05 -5.00 -14.75
C ARG A 208 13.07 -6.00 -14.24
N LEU A 209 14.05 -6.35 -15.08
CA LEU A 209 15.10 -7.33 -14.78
C LEU A 209 16.38 -6.72 -14.20
N PHE A 210 16.41 -5.40 -14.01
CA PHE A 210 17.60 -4.65 -13.59
C PHE A 210 18.81 -4.96 -14.48
N LEU A 211 18.60 -4.97 -15.79
CA LEU A 211 19.65 -5.24 -16.76
C LEU A 211 20.31 -3.93 -17.22
N ASP A 212 21.62 -3.96 -17.34
CA ASP A 212 22.33 -2.96 -18.12
C ASP A 212 22.09 -3.21 -19.63
N ALA A 213 22.53 -2.28 -20.47
CA ALA A 213 22.33 -2.39 -21.92
C ALA A 213 22.99 -3.66 -22.49
N ALA A 214 24.12 -4.09 -21.92
CA ALA A 214 24.81 -5.31 -22.34
C ALA A 214 24.02 -6.57 -21.98
N GLY A 215 23.48 -6.65 -20.77
CA GLY A 215 22.63 -7.76 -20.31
C GLY A 215 21.31 -7.83 -21.06
N ALA A 216 20.66 -6.68 -21.32
CA ALA A 216 19.46 -6.62 -22.15
C ALA A 216 19.76 -7.12 -23.58
N LYS A 217 20.91 -6.74 -24.16
CA LYS A 217 21.33 -7.19 -25.48
C LYS A 217 21.63 -8.70 -25.50
N ALA A 218 22.32 -9.21 -24.48
CA ALA A 218 22.65 -10.63 -24.36
C ALA A 218 21.39 -11.51 -24.24
N LEU A 219 20.32 -10.98 -23.65
CA LEU A 219 19.03 -11.65 -23.50
C LEU A 219 18.04 -11.36 -24.65
N GLY A 220 18.47 -10.62 -25.68
CA GLY A 220 17.61 -10.27 -26.82
C GLY A 220 16.47 -9.31 -26.50
N LEU A 221 16.55 -8.61 -25.36
CA LEU A 221 15.56 -7.64 -24.89
C LEU A 221 15.83 -6.22 -25.39
N SER A 222 17.02 -5.95 -25.96
CA SER A 222 17.28 -4.66 -26.61
C SER A 222 16.40 -4.48 -27.86
N PRO A 223 15.94 -3.25 -28.15
CA PRO A 223 15.25 -2.98 -29.41
C PRO A 223 16.09 -3.50 -30.59
N LEU A 224 15.49 -4.31 -31.46
CA LEU A 224 16.09 -4.75 -32.72
C LEU A 224 16.27 -3.53 -33.63
N ALA A 225 17.41 -2.86 -33.48
CA ALA A 225 17.76 -1.56 -34.04
C ALA A 225 16.89 -0.41 -33.51
N ALA A 226 17.55 0.57 -32.90
CA ALA A 226 17.05 1.92 -32.83
C ALA A 226 17.64 2.70 -34.02
N ASN A 227 16.88 3.64 -34.57
CA ASN A 227 17.50 4.66 -35.43
C ASN A 227 18.46 5.52 -34.59
N GLU A 228 19.24 6.41 -35.21
CA GLU A 228 20.19 7.29 -34.49
C GLU A 228 19.52 8.16 -33.40
N ALA A 229 18.18 8.24 -33.37
CA ALA A 229 17.39 8.96 -32.39
C ALA A 229 16.77 8.09 -31.28
N GLY A 230 17.08 6.78 -31.20
CA GLY A 230 16.58 5.92 -30.11
C GLY A 230 15.13 5.42 -30.28
N ALA A 231 14.46 5.74 -31.40
CA ALA A 231 13.09 5.29 -31.64
C ALA A 231 13.07 3.84 -32.15
N PRO A 232 12.06 3.02 -31.75
CA PRO A 232 11.92 1.66 -32.25
C PRO A 232 11.74 1.68 -33.78
N VAL A 233 12.55 0.91 -34.50
CA VAL A 233 12.42 0.78 -35.95
C VAL A 233 11.16 -0.02 -36.26
N THR A 234 10.19 0.61 -36.93
CA THR A 234 9.03 -0.08 -37.50
C THR A 234 9.51 -0.91 -38.69
N LEU A 235 9.57 -2.22 -38.54
CA LEU A 235 9.89 -3.14 -39.65
C LEU A 235 8.65 -3.27 -40.55
N THR A 236 8.65 -2.56 -41.68
CA THR A 236 7.56 -2.61 -42.68
C THR A 236 7.63 -3.82 -43.60
N ARG A 237 8.75 -4.57 -43.62
CA ARG A 237 8.87 -5.84 -44.36
C ARG A 237 9.85 -6.79 -43.67
N ILE A 238 9.44 -8.05 -43.52
CA ILE A 238 10.31 -9.16 -43.13
C ILE A 238 10.51 -10.03 -44.38
N ALA A 239 11.74 -10.11 -44.89
CA ALA A 239 12.09 -11.06 -45.93
C ALA A 239 12.58 -12.36 -45.29
N VAL A 240 11.85 -13.45 -45.48
CA VAL A 240 12.28 -14.80 -45.11
C VAL A 240 12.57 -15.55 -46.40
N GLY A 241 13.83 -15.98 -46.60
CA GLY A 241 14.19 -16.87 -47.71
C GLY A 241 14.50 -16.22 -49.06
N GLY A 242 14.96 -14.97 -49.10
CA GLY A 242 15.60 -14.40 -50.31
C GLY A 242 14.69 -14.08 -51.48
N VAL A 243 13.37 -14.00 -51.30
CA VAL A 243 12.44 -13.50 -52.32
C VAL A 243 11.84 -12.18 -51.86
N VAL A 244 12.30 -11.08 -52.47
CA VAL A 244 11.64 -9.79 -52.41
C VAL A 244 10.61 -9.78 -53.55
N ALA A 245 9.33 -9.64 -53.23
CA ALA A 245 8.31 -9.39 -54.25
C ALA A 245 8.54 -7.98 -54.84
N PRO A 246 8.64 -7.82 -56.17
CA PRO A 246 8.76 -6.51 -56.78
C PRO A 246 7.48 -5.70 -56.58
N ASP A 247 7.66 -4.39 -56.53
CA ASP A 247 6.63 -3.38 -56.42
C ASP A 247 6.00 -3.18 -57.81
N ASP A 248 4.72 -3.51 -57.96
CA ASP A 248 3.96 -3.33 -59.20
C ASP A 248 3.57 -1.84 -59.36
N GLY A 249 4.57 -0.99 -59.58
CA GLY A 249 4.41 0.45 -59.82
C GLY A 249 4.56 0.78 -61.30
N ARG A 250 3.44 0.80 -62.02
CA ARG A 250 3.34 1.23 -63.43
C ARG A 250 3.76 2.69 -63.62
N GLU A 251 4.35 2.91 -64.80
CA GLU A 251 5.03 4.09 -65.39
C GLU A 251 4.61 5.50 -64.96
#